data_AF-A0A971PF44-F1
#
_entry.id   AF-A0A971PF44-F1
#
_cell.length_a   1.000
_cell.length_b   1.000
_cell.length_c   1.000
_cell.angle_alpha   90.00
_cell.angle_beta   90.00
_cell.angle_gamma   90.00
#
_symmetry.space_group_name_H-M   'P 1'
#
loop_
_entity.id
_entity.type
_entity.pdbx_description
1 polymer ?
#
loop_
_entity_poly.entity_id
_entity_poly.type
_entity_poly.pdbx_seq_one_letter_code
_entity_poly.pdbx_strand_id
1 'polypeptide(L)'
;MIRTITFDFWNTLYITPRDKVLQNIRINGLLKVFDQAGHAFSYEEIYTVFVEIFKYVQRLQRSYGQEFPPEKQLEMILQRLNVPYSAEVWEQAWYYYCETLLEYPPRLNDNVRETLPLLTERYKLAVICNTGISPGSVLR
;
A
#
# COMPACT_ATOMS: atom_id res chain seq x y z
N MET A 1 -7.96 -0.39 34.69
CA MET A 1 -7.79 -1.80 34.25
C MET A 1 -7.91 -1.84 32.73
N ILE A 2 -6.96 -2.45 32.03
CA ILE A 2 -6.95 -2.55 30.55
C ILE A 2 -7.90 -3.66 30.11
N ARG A 3 -8.71 -3.42 29.07
CA ARG A 3 -9.69 -4.40 28.53
C ARG A 3 -9.46 -4.75 27.06
N THR A 4 -8.75 -3.88 26.34
CA THR A 4 -8.51 -3.99 24.90
C THR A 4 -7.07 -3.61 24.62
N ILE A 5 -6.42 -4.36 23.73
CA ILE A 5 -5.11 -4.03 23.17
C ILE A 5 -5.30 -3.81 21.67
N THR A 6 -4.81 -2.67 21.18
CA THR A 6 -4.79 -2.36 19.74
C THR A 6 -3.36 -2.47 19.24
N PHE A 7 -3.17 -3.11 18.10
CA PHE A 7 -1.87 -3.23 17.45
C PHE A 7 -1.82 -2.35 16.20
N ASP A 8 -0.66 -1.74 15.96
CA ASP A 8 -0.29 -1.38 14.60
C ASP A 8 -0.08 -2.67 13.78
N PHE A 9 -0.18 -2.58 12.45
CA PHE A 9 -0.02 -3.74 11.58
C PHE A 9 1.44 -3.92 11.16
N TRP A 10 2.04 -2.87 10.59
CA TRP A 10 3.37 -2.94 9.96
C TRP A 10 4.49 -2.89 10.99
N ASN A 11 5.46 -3.80 10.85
CA ASN A 11 6.58 -4.01 11.77
C ASN A 11 6.17 -4.28 13.23
N THR A 12 4.89 -4.57 13.45
CA THR A 12 4.34 -5.04 14.73
C THR A 12 3.79 -6.45 14.55
N LEU A 13 2.74 -6.63 13.75
CA LEU A 13 2.16 -7.95 13.44
C LEU A 13 2.82 -8.59 12.21
N TYR A 14 3.10 -7.79 11.19
CA TYR A 14 3.69 -8.25 9.93
C TYR A 14 4.91 -7.40 9.57
N ILE A 15 5.95 -8.04 9.06
CA ILE A 15 7.17 -7.38 8.59
C ILE A 15 6.86 -6.69 7.27
N THR A 16 7.17 -5.41 7.17
CA THR A 16 7.08 -4.68 5.91
C THR A 16 7.99 -5.37 4.88
N PRO A 17 7.46 -5.81 3.71
CA PRO A 17 8.29 -6.42 2.68
C PRO A 17 9.38 -5.45 2.23
N ARG A 18 10.55 -5.97 1.82
CA ARG A 18 11.65 -5.10 1.37
C ARG A 18 11.17 -4.21 0.22
N ASP A 19 11.09 -2.91 0.48
CA ASP A 19 10.41 -1.92 -0.37
C ASP A 19 10.78 -2.01 -1.85
N LYS A 20 12.06 -2.27 -2.15
CA LYS A 20 12.56 -2.30 -3.54
C LYS A 20 11.89 -3.37 -4.39
N VAL A 21 11.58 -4.55 -3.86
CA VAL A 21 11.00 -5.63 -4.69
C VAL A 21 9.57 -5.31 -5.06
N LEU A 22 8.72 -4.98 -4.08
CA LEU A 22 7.32 -4.63 -4.34
C LEU A 22 7.19 -3.35 -5.15
N GLN A 23 8.02 -2.35 -4.88
CA GLN A 23 8.02 -1.11 -5.65
C GLN A 23 8.35 -1.38 -7.13
N ASN A 24 9.35 -2.22 -7.42
CA ASN A 24 9.68 -2.58 -8.79
C ASN A 24 8.53 -3.33 -9.48
N ILE A 25 7.85 -4.25 -8.78
CA ILE A 25 6.68 -4.96 -9.32
C ILE A 25 5.55 -3.98 -9.65
N ARG A 26 5.23 -3.07 -8.72
CA ARG A 26 4.22 -2.02 -8.94
C ARG A 26 4.55 -1.17 -10.16
N ILE A 27 5.77 -0.67 -10.26
CA ILE A 27 6.19 0.20 -11.36
C ILE A 27 6.18 -0.54 -12.70
N ASN A 28 6.72 -1.75 -12.75
CA ASN A 28 6.68 -2.56 -13.98
C ASN A 28 5.26 -2.93 -14.40
N GLY A 29 4.38 -3.16 -13.43
CA GLY A 29 2.95 -3.34 -13.67
C GLY A 29 2.31 -2.11 -14.30
N LEU A 30 2.54 -0.94 -13.71
CA LEU A 30 2.06 0.34 -14.24
C LEU A 30 2.62 0.65 -15.64
N LEU A 31 3.91 0.37 -15.89
CA LEU A 31 4.51 0.50 -17.23
C LEU A 31 3.73 -0.31 -18.26
N LYS A 32 3.42 -1.58 -17.95
CA LYS A 32 2.66 -2.45 -18.84
C LYS A 32 1.25 -1.91 -19.11
N VAL A 33 0.56 -1.45 -18.07
CA VAL A 33 -0.80 -0.89 -18.20
C VAL A 33 -0.80 0.35 -19.09
N PHE A 34 0.17 1.24 -18.90
CA PHE A 34 0.25 2.48 -19.68
C PHE A 34 0.65 2.23 -21.13
N ASP A 35 1.60 1.30 -21.37
CA ASP A 35 1.99 0.90 -22.72
C ASP A 35 0.78 0.33 -23.50
N GLN A 36 -0.01 -0.54 -22.87
CA GLN A 36 -1.24 -1.09 -23.45
C GLN A 36 -2.30 -0.02 -23.73
N ALA A 37 -2.31 1.06 -22.96
CA ALA A 37 -3.18 2.22 -23.17
C ALA A 37 -2.64 3.22 -24.22
N GLY A 38 -1.49 2.93 -24.85
CA GLY A 38 -0.87 3.79 -25.86
C GLY A 38 0.01 4.91 -25.28
N HIS A 39 0.42 4.80 -24.01
CA HIS A 39 1.27 5.76 -23.31
C HIS A 39 2.62 5.13 -22.94
N ALA A 40 3.67 5.52 -23.67
CA ALA A 40 5.02 5.06 -23.39
C ALA A 40 5.69 5.92 -22.30
N PHE A 41 6.17 5.26 -21.24
CA PHE A 41 7.01 5.85 -20.20
C PHE A 41 8.23 4.98 -19.95
N SER A 42 9.31 5.59 -19.49
CA SER A 42 10.44 4.89 -18.87
C SER A 42 10.12 4.48 -17.43
N TYR A 43 10.88 3.51 -16.93
CA TYR A 43 10.82 3.12 -15.52
C TYR A 43 11.09 4.31 -14.60
N GLU A 44 12.07 5.13 -14.95
CA GLU A 44 12.52 6.30 -14.20
C GLU A 44 11.43 7.37 -14.09
N GLU A 45 10.65 7.59 -15.15
CA GLU A 45 9.53 8.53 -15.15
C GLU A 45 8.43 8.10 -14.16
N ILE A 46 8.00 6.84 -14.23
CA ILE A 46 6.99 6.32 -13.30
C ILE A 46 7.53 6.29 -11.87
N TYR A 47 8.78 5.82 -11.68
CA TYR A 47 9.43 5.79 -10.37
C TYR A 47 9.48 7.18 -9.73
N THR A 48 9.82 8.21 -10.51
CA THR A 48 9.90 9.59 -10.03
C THR A 48 8.55 10.08 -9.54
N VAL A 49 7.50 9.92 -10.34
CA VAL A 49 6.12 10.30 -9.97
C VAL A 49 5.65 9.53 -8.74
N PHE A 50 5.90 8.23 -8.69
CA PHE A 50 5.55 7.37 -7.56
C PHE A 50 6.20 7.85 -6.25
N VAL A 51 7.50 8.14 -6.29
CA VAL A 51 8.25 8.62 -5.11
C VAL A 51 7.81 10.02 -4.69
N GLU A 52 7.53 10.93 -5.64
CA GLU A 52 7.02 12.26 -5.36
C GLU A 52 5.67 12.21 -4.63
N ILE A 53 4.74 11.41 -5.13
CA ILE A 53 3.41 11.25 -4.53
C ILE A 53 3.51 10.59 -3.16
N PHE A 54 4.31 9.54 -3.02
CA PHE A 54 4.54 8.89 -1.72
C PHE A 54 5.11 9.87 -0.68
N LYS A 55 6.12 10.67 -1.06
CA LYS A 55 6.68 11.71 -0.17
C LYS A 55 5.66 12.79 0.17
N TYR A 56 4.82 13.17 -0.80
CA TYR A 56 3.76 14.15 -0.59
C TYR A 56 2.75 13.66 0.47
N VAL A 57 2.19 12.46 0.30
CA VAL A 57 1.21 11.93 1.24
C VAL A 57 1.81 11.63 2.62
N GLN A 58 3.03 11.11 2.68
CA GLN A 58 3.74 10.88 3.94
C GLN A 58 3.96 12.19 4.70
N ARG A 59 4.31 13.27 4.00
CA ARG A 59 4.44 14.59 4.64
C ARG A 59 3.11 15.07 5.21
N LEU A 60 2.01 14.92 4.46
CA LEU A 60 0.70 15.34 4.95
C LEU A 60 0.25 14.56 6.19
N GLN A 61 0.48 13.24 6.18
CA GLN A 61 0.21 12.39 7.33
C GLN A 61 1.03 12.81 8.55
N ARG A 62 2.34 13.03 8.40
CA ARG A 62 3.23 13.39 9.52
C ARG A 62 3.01 14.80 10.06
N SER A 63 2.74 15.76 9.17
CA SER A 63 2.61 17.17 9.56
C SER A 63 1.20 17.53 10.02
N TYR A 64 0.17 16.86 9.49
CA TYR A 64 -1.23 17.27 9.70
C TYR A 64 -2.14 16.12 10.14
N GLY A 65 -1.65 14.88 10.26
CA GLY A 65 -2.48 13.72 10.60
C GLY A 65 -3.48 13.33 9.51
N GLN A 66 -3.31 13.86 8.29
CA GLN A 66 -4.23 13.61 7.18
C GLN A 66 -3.89 12.31 6.46
N GLU A 67 -4.82 11.36 6.48
CA GLU A 67 -4.70 10.09 5.75
C GLU A 67 -5.08 10.28 4.27
N PHE A 68 -4.37 9.59 3.38
CA PHE A 68 -4.64 9.63 1.94
C PHE A 68 -5.00 8.24 1.42
N PRO A 69 -6.24 8.02 0.97
CA PRO A 69 -6.64 6.72 0.47
C PRO A 69 -5.87 6.38 -0.82
N PRO A 70 -5.51 5.10 -1.03
CA PRO A 70 -4.71 4.68 -2.17
C PRO A 70 -5.35 4.99 -3.53
N GLU A 71 -6.68 5.06 -3.60
CA GLU A 71 -7.43 5.52 -4.77
C GLU A 71 -6.99 6.94 -5.17
N LYS A 72 -6.89 7.85 -4.19
CA LYS A 72 -6.42 9.22 -4.45
C LYS A 72 -4.95 9.26 -4.84
N GLN A 73 -4.13 8.38 -4.29
CA GLN A 73 -2.72 8.30 -4.69
C GLN A 73 -2.59 7.84 -6.15
N LEU A 74 -3.37 6.84 -6.58
CA LEU A 74 -3.38 6.37 -7.97
C LEU A 74 -3.97 7.42 -8.93
N GLU A 75 -5.06 8.10 -8.55
CA GLU A 75 -5.59 9.24 -9.32
C GLU A 75 -4.51 10.31 -9.55
N MET A 76 -3.74 10.66 -8.52
CA MET A 76 -2.65 11.62 -8.63
C MET A 76 -1.54 11.13 -9.57
N ILE A 77 -1.23 9.84 -9.59
CA ILE A 77 -0.25 9.25 -10.51
C ILE A 77 -0.72 9.42 -11.96
N LEU A 78 -1.97 9.01 -12.25
CA LEU A 78 -2.55 9.13 -13.60
C LEU A 78 -2.59 10.59 -14.08
N GLN A 79 -3.00 11.51 -13.21
CA GLN A 79 -3.02 12.94 -13.50
C GLN A 79 -1.62 13.49 -13.79
N ARG A 80 -0.62 13.13 -12.98
CA ARG A 80 0.76 13.62 -13.13
C ARG A 80 1.41 13.14 -14.42
N LEU A 81 1.05 11.94 -14.88
CA LEU A 81 1.51 11.34 -16.12
C LEU A 81 0.63 11.69 -17.34
N ASN A 82 -0.45 12.45 -17.15
CA ASN A 82 -1.45 12.77 -18.19
C ASN A 82 -2.04 11.51 -18.87
N VAL A 83 -2.20 10.42 -18.12
CA VAL A 83 -2.87 9.21 -18.59
C VAL A 83 -4.39 9.40 -18.41
N PRO A 84 -5.20 9.33 -19.48
CA PRO A 84 -6.65 9.45 -19.39
C PRO A 84 -7.24 8.37 -18.49
N TYR A 85 -8.25 8.75 -17.72
CA TYR A 85 -9.03 7.80 -16.96
C TYR A 85 -9.90 6.96 -17.91
N SER A 86 -9.71 5.64 -17.86
CA SER A 86 -10.67 4.66 -18.37
C SER A 86 -10.87 3.58 -17.30
N ALA A 87 -12.02 2.91 -17.31
CA ALA A 87 -12.30 1.84 -16.35
C ALA A 87 -11.25 0.71 -16.43
N GLU A 88 -10.83 0.36 -17.64
CA GLU A 88 -9.82 -0.66 -17.89
C GLU A 88 -8.43 -0.26 -17.36
N VAL A 89 -7.98 0.97 -17.64
CA VAL A 89 -6.69 1.48 -17.11
C VAL A 89 -6.74 1.52 -15.59
N TRP A 90 -7.85 1.99 -15.02
CA TRP A 90 -8.02 2.06 -13.58
C TRP A 90 -7.94 0.69 -12.91
N GLU A 91 -8.70 -0.29 -13.40
CA GLU A 91 -8.75 -1.64 -12.82
C GLU A 91 -7.38 -2.31 -12.84
N GLN A 92 -6.68 -2.29 -13.99
CA GLN A 92 -5.37 -2.92 -14.10
C GLN A 92 -4.30 -2.18 -13.29
N ALA A 93 -4.33 -0.83 -13.31
CA ALA A 93 -3.40 -0.04 -12.52
C ALA A 93 -3.65 -0.23 -11.02
N TRP A 94 -4.90 -0.34 -10.59
CA TRP A 94 -5.28 -0.61 -9.21
C TRP A 94 -4.74 -1.95 -8.72
N TYR A 95 -4.93 -3.01 -9.50
CA TYR A 95 -4.39 -4.32 -9.17
C TYR A 95 -2.86 -4.26 -8.98
N TYR A 96 -2.13 -3.66 -9.92
CA TYR A 96 -0.67 -3.55 -9.80
C TYR A 96 -0.24 -2.60 -8.69
N TYR A 97 -1.01 -1.58 -8.34
CA TYR A 97 -0.65 -0.59 -7.33
C TYR A 97 -0.95 -1.10 -5.90
N CYS A 98 -2.19 -1.54 -5.67
CA CYS A 98 -2.74 -1.87 -4.36
C CYS A 98 -2.64 -3.36 -4.02
N GLU A 99 -2.83 -4.22 -5.01
CA GLU A 99 -3.15 -5.64 -4.79
C GLU A 99 -1.94 -6.57 -4.94
N THR A 100 -0.75 -6.04 -5.26
CA THR A 100 0.50 -6.82 -5.36
C THR A 100 0.78 -7.68 -4.12
N LEU A 101 0.31 -7.26 -2.94
CA LEU A 101 0.50 -8.04 -1.72
C LEU A 101 -0.28 -9.36 -1.69
N LEU A 102 -1.28 -9.56 -2.53
CA LEU A 102 -1.98 -10.84 -2.66
C LEU A 102 -1.04 -11.93 -3.17
N GLU A 103 -0.16 -11.59 -4.10
CA GLU A 103 0.81 -12.52 -4.69
C GLU A 103 2.12 -12.58 -3.89
N TYR A 104 2.45 -11.47 -3.22
CA TYR A 104 3.66 -11.32 -2.43
C TYR A 104 3.30 -10.96 -0.98
N PRO A 105 2.67 -11.89 -0.24
CA PRO A 105 2.16 -11.61 1.10
C PRO A 105 3.29 -11.26 2.07
N PRO A 106 3.05 -10.32 3.00
CA PRO A 106 4.05 -9.99 4.01
C PRO A 106 4.28 -11.17 4.95
N ARG A 107 5.47 -11.21 5.55
CA ARG A 107 5.81 -12.22 6.55
C ARG A 107 5.29 -11.81 7.90
N LEU A 108 4.82 -12.76 8.69
CA LEU A 108 4.48 -12.52 10.08
C LEU A 108 5.75 -12.09 10.85
N ASN A 109 5.59 -11.16 11.80
CA ASN A 109 6.69 -10.77 12.69
C ASN A 109 6.96 -11.85 13.74
N ASP A 110 8.15 -11.79 14.33
CA ASP A 110 8.61 -12.79 15.29
C ASP A 110 7.67 -12.87 16.50
N ASN A 111 7.41 -14.08 16.98
CA ASN A 111 6.59 -14.38 18.15
C ASN A 111 5.11 -13.98 18.08
N VAL A 112 4.62 -13.40 16.97
CA VAL A 112 3.21 -12.97 16.86
C VAL A 112 2.26 -14.16 16.92
N ARG A 113 2.65 -15.29 16.32
CA ARG A 113 1.86 -16.53 16.28
C ARG A 113 1.63 -17.09 17.68
N GLU A 114 2.61 -16.94 18.57
CA GLU A 114 2.62 -17.41 19.95
C GLU A 114 1.99 -16.39 20.89
N THR A 115 2.19 -15.10 20.64
CA THR A 115 1.77 -14.01 21.53
C THR A 115 0.28 -13.72 21.45
N LEU A 116 -0.30 -13.65 20.25
CA LEU A 116 -1.70 -13.27 20.09
C LEU A 116 -2.66 -14.23 20.82
N PRO A 117 -2.53 -15.57 20.72
CA PRO A 117 -3.39 -16.49 21.47
C PRO A 117 -3.40 -16.22 22.98
N LEU A 118 -2.23 -16.03 23.58
CA LEU A 118 -2.10 -15.76 25.03
C LEU A 118 -2.78 -14.45 25.44
N LEU A 119 -2.73 -13.42 24.59
CA LEU A 119 -3.39 -12.15 24.85
C LEU A 119 -4.91 -12.25 24.70
N THR A 120 -5.41 -13.05 23.75
CA THR A 120 -6.86 -13.22 23.55
C THR A 120 -7.57 -13.88 24.73
N GLU A 121 -6.86 -14.63 25.59
CA GLU A 121 -7.42 -15.20 26.82
C GLU A 121 -7.92 -14.13 27.80
N ARG A 122 -7.41 -12.90 27.71
CA ARG A 122 -7.62 -11.85 28.72
C ARG A 122 -8.09 -10.52 28.14
N TYR A 123 -7.76 -10.24 26.88
CA TYR A 123 -7.99 -8.94 26.26
C TYR A 123 -8.72 -9.09 24.93
N LYS A 124 -9.59 -8.11 24.62
CA LYS A 124 -10.06 -7.93 23.25
C LYS A 124 -8.91 -7.37 22.41
N LEU A 125 -8.69 -7.93 21.22
CA LEU A 125 -7.64 -7.47 20.32
C LEU A 125 -8.26 -6.76 19.11
N ALA A 126 -7.62 -5.69 18.65
CA ALA A 126 -7.99 -4.99 17.42
C ALA A 126 -6.73 -4.46 16.71
N VAL A 127 -6.87 -4.08 15.44
CA VAL A 127 -5.81 -3.46 14.66
C VAL A 127 -6.20 -2.00 14.38
N ILE A 128 -5.27 -1.08 14.62
CA ILE A 128 -5.34 0.32 14.19
C ILE A 128 -4.04 0.59 13.43
N CYS A 129 -4.16 0.78 12.13
CA CYS A 129 -3.04 1.01 11.23
C CYS A 129 -3.41 2.12 10.24
N ASN A 130 -2.42 2.91 9.84
CA ASN A 130 -2.59 3.85 8.74
C ASN A 130 -2.85 3.12 7.42
N THR A 131 -3.63 3.77 6.54
CA THR A 131 -3.92 3.22 5.21
C THR A 131 -2.77 3.58 4.27
N GLY A 132 -1.90 2.60 4.00
CA GLY A 132 -0.82 2.76 3.02
C GLY A 132 -1.30 2.56 1.59
N ILE A 133 -0.39 2.12 0.72
CA ILE A 133 -0.70 1.79 -0.68
C ILE A 133 -1.65 0.60 -0.79
N SER A 134 -1.48 -0.41 0.06
CA SER A 134 -2.33 -1.60 0.07
C SER A 134 -3.36 -1.45 1.20
N PRO A 135 -4.63 -1.17 0.90
CA PRO A 135 -5.64 -0.95 1.93
C PRO A 135 -5.97 -2.26 2.66
N GLY A 136 -6.48 -2.16 3.89
CA GLY A 136 -6.83 -3.34 4.69
C GLY A 136 -7.91 -4.23 4.06
N SER A 137 -8.69 -3.74 3.08
CA SER A 137 -9.63 -4.54 2.29
C SER A 137 -8.94 -5.57 1.40
N VAL A 138 -7.69 -5.34 0.99
CA VAL A 138 -6.89 -6.26 0.17
C VAL A 138 -6.30 -7.40 1.01
N LEU A 139 -6.08 -7.17 2.31
CA LEU A 139 -5.41 -8.12 3.21
C LEU A 139 -6.36 -8.92 4.10
N ARG A 140 -7.68 -8.85 3.84
CA ARG A 140 -8.73 -9.53 4.62
C ARG A 140 -9.11 -10.87 4.04
#